data_AF-A0A7S3T011-F1
#
_entry.id   AF-A0A7S3T011-F1
#
_cell.length_a   1.000
_cell.length_b   1.000
_cell.length_c   1.000
_cell.angle_alpha   90.00
_cell.angle_beta   90.00
_cell.angle_gamma   90.00
#
_symmetry.space_group_name_H-M   'P 1'
#
loop_
_entity.id
_entity.type
_entity.pdbx_description
1 polymer ?
#
loop_
_entity_poly.entity_id
_entity_poly.type
_entity_poly.pdbx_seq_one_letter_code
_entity_poly.pdbx_strand_id
1 'polypeptide(L)'
;DMKAATKVRQMEKADYDALHKDYSESVDALQRAIAVLKKQAYDRKQTGSFVQVSALTSLNLIPKEAKQAIDAFLQQDPDEGLAVSAPEAYGYEFQSHGVIEMLEKLLDKFIGERTETEKEEMNTKHSYDMLMQDLTAQKNQAIQDRTEKAESKAKALQAKAAATGDLEDTTTTMEADKKYLADLMATCEQK
;
A
#
# COMPACT_ATOMS: atom_id res chain seq x y z
N ASP A 1 9.11 5.53 -13.60
CA ASP A 1 8.64 4.38 -12.80
C ASP A 1 8.43 4.69 -11.33
N MET A 2 9.44 5.08 -10.55
CA MET A 2 9.28 5.36 -9.09
C MET A 2 8.09 6.27 -8.76
N LYS A 3 7.94 7.42 -9.44
CA LYS A 3 6.80 8.34 -9.21
C LYS A 3 5.43 7.70 -9.50
N ALA A 4 5.35 6.87 -10.53
CA ALA A 4 4.11 6.19 -10.91
C ALA A 4 3.76 5.11 -9.87
N ALA A 5 4.75 4.30 -9.46
CA ALA A 5 4.59 3.31 -8.39
C ALA A 5 4.15 3.97 -7.08
N THR A 6 4.77 5.09 -6.68
CA THR A 6 4.35 5.85 -5.49
C THR A 6 2.92 6.36 -5.59
N LYS A 7 2.49 6.83 -6.76
CA LYS A 7 1.12 7.30 -6.96
C LYS A 7 0.11 6.17 -6.81
N VAL A 8 0.36 5.02 -7.44
CA VAL A 8 -0.49 3.83 -7.31
C VAL A 8 -0.57 3.40 -5.85
N ARG A 9 0.57 3.31 -5.17
CA ARG A 9 0.64 2.94 -3.76
C ARG A 9 -0.16 3.88 -2.85
N GLN A 10 -0.14 5.18 -3.12
CA GLN A 10 -0.93 6.16 -2.36
C GLN A 10 -2.43 5.96 -2.53
N MET A 11 -2.88 5.63 -3.74
CA MET A 11 -4.29 5.33 -4.02
C MET A 11 -4.71 4.04 -3.31
N GLU A 12 -3.95 2.96 -3.49
CA GLU A 12 -4.22 1.67 -2.83
C GLU A 12 -4.23 1.80 -1.30
N LYS A 13 -3.31 2.59 -0.72
CA LYS A 13 -3.29 2.85 0.71
C LYS A 13 -4.54 3.60 1.17
N ALA A 14 -4.98 4.60 0.41
CA ALA A 14 -6.16 5.38 0.77
C ALA A 14 -7.43 4.50 0.73
N ASP A 15 -7.53 3.63 -0.27
CA ASP A 15 -8.63 2.66 -0.38
C ASP A 15 -8.58 1.64 0.77
N TYR A 16 -7.39 1.13 1.10
CA TYR A 16 -7.18 0.28 2.29
C TYR A 16 -7.59 0.98 3.58
N ASP A 17 -7.13 2.21 3.82
CA ASP A 17 -7.40 2.95 5.06
C ASP A 17 -8.92 3.18 5.22
N ALA A 18 -9.62 3.48 4.12
CA ALA A 18 -11.08 3.63 4.11
C ALA A 18 -11.79 2.31 4.41
N LEU A 19 -11.43 1.23 3.72
CA LEU A 19 -12.04 -0.09 3.90
C LEU A 19 -11.77 -0.66 5.30
N HIS A 20 -10.54 -0.55 5.79
CA HIS A 20 -10.13 -0.99 7.13
C HIS A 20 -10.90 -0.24 8.22
N LYS A 21 -11.11 1.07 8.03
CA LYS A 21 -11.92 1.89 8.92
C LYS A 21 -13.37 1.42 8.95
N ASP A 22 -13.99 1.23 7.79
CA ASP A 22 -15.38 0.78 7.70
C ASP A 22 -15.58 -0.58 8.39
N TYR A 23 -14.67 -1.54 8.18
CA TYR A 23 -14.70 -2.82 8.88
C TYR A 23 -14.48 -2.66 10.38
N SER A 24 -13.53 -1.83 10.81
CA SER A 24 -13.24 -1.61 12.22
C SER A 24 -14.41 -1.00 12.98
N GLU A 25 -15.05 0.03 12.41
CA GLU A 25 -16.26 0.65 12.97
C GLU A 25 -17.43 -0.33 13.01
N SER A 26 -17.59 -1.15 11.96
CA SER A 26 -18.65 -2.15 11.89
C SER A 26 -18.47 -3.29 12.91
N VAL A 27 -17.24 -3.77 13.08
CA VAL A 27 -16.88 -4.79 14.10
C VAL A 27 -17.20 -4.26 15.50
N ASP A 28 -16.78 -3.04 15.81
CA ASP A 28 -16.99 -2.42 17.12
C ASP A 28 -18.50 -2.17 17.40
N ALA A 29 -19.26 -1.72 16.40
CA ALA A 29 -20.70 -1.58 16.50
C ALA A 29 -21.42 -2.92 16.72
N LEU A 30 -21.03 -3.97 15.97
CA LEU A 30 -21.59 -5.32 16.13
C LEU A 30 -21.29 -5.88 17.53
N GLN A 31 -20.06 -5.73 18.03
CA GLN A 31 -19.69 -6.16 19.39
C GLN A 31 -20.57 -5.48 20.45
N ARG A 32 -20.78 -4.16 20.33
CA ARG A 32 -21.66 -3.42 21.25
C ARG A 32 -23.10 -3.88 21.17
N ALA A 33 -23.65 -4.04 19.96
CA ALA A 33 -25.03 -4.46 19.77
C ALA A 33 -25.28 -5.87 20.31
N ILE A 34 -24.37 -6.82 20.02
CA ILE A 34 -24.43 -8.19 20.56
C ILE A 34 -24.35 -8.17 22.09
N ALA A 35 -23.46 -7.35 22.68
CA ALA A 35 -23.36 -7.24 24.13
C ALA A 35 -24.63 -6.68 24.78
N VAL A 36 -25.29 -5.70 24.15
CA VAL A 36 -26.58 -5.16 24.60
C VAL A 36 -27.67 -6.22 24.52
N LEU A 37 -27.78 -6.91 23.38
CA LEU A 37 -28.75 -7.98 23.17
C LEU A 37 -28.57 -9.12 24.18
N LYS A 38 -27.34 -9.61 24.38
CA LYS A 38 -27.04 -10.64 25.38
C LYS A 38 -27.36 -10.21 26.81
N LYS A 39 -27.12 -8.94 27.15
CA LYS A 39 -27.49 -8.39 28.47
C LYS A 39 -28.99 -8.26 28.65
N GLN A 40 -29.76 -8.13 27.58
CA GLN A 40 -31.22 -7.96 27.61
C GLN A 40 -31.97 -9.27 27.27
N ALA A 41 -31.26 -10.35 26.95
CA ALA A 41 -31.79 -11.69 26.68
C ALA A 41 -32.14 -12.44 27.98
N TYR A 42 -32.95 -11.84 28.86
CA TYR A 42 -33.57 -12.50 30.00
C TYR A 42 -35.02 -12.02 30.15
N ASP A 43 -35.89 -12.85 30.76
CA ASP A 43 -37.34 -12.59 30.94
C ASP A 43 -37.63 -11.22 31.58
N ARG A 44 -37.87 -10.20 30.75
CA ARG A 44 -38.28 -8.86 31.20
C ARG A 44 -39.18 -8.20 30.17
N LYS A 45 -40.22 -7.51 30.66
CA LYS A 45 -41.03 -6.59 29.86
C LYS A 45 -40.15 -5.50 29.24
N GLN A 46 -40.12 -5.48 27.91
CA GLN A 46 -39.38 -4.57 27.03
C GLN A 46 -39.49 -3.12 27.53
N THR A 47 -38.46 -2.63 28.20
CA THR A 47 -38.37 -1.26 28.74
C THR A 47 -37.01 -0.64 28.48
N GLY A 48 -36.16 -1.31 27.69
CA GLY A 48 -34.83 -0.85 27.31
C GLY A 48 -34.83 -0.38 25.86
N SER A 49 -34.27 0.81 25.62
CA SER A 49 -34.05 1.31 24.27
C SER A 49 -32.91 0.56 23.60
N PHE A 50 -33.16 -0.08 22.44
CA PHE A 50 -32.16 -0.81 21.65
C PHE A 50 -31.38 0.11 20.69
N VAL A 51 -30.98 1.30 21.17
CA VAL A 51 -30.31 2.32 20.33
C VAL A 51 -29.07 1.77 19.63
N GLN A 52 -28.30 0.92 20.32
CA GLN A 52 -27.08 0.31 19.77
C GLN A 52 -27.39 -0.70 18.66
N VAL A 53 -28.53 -1.38 18.73
CA VAL A 53 -28.98 -2.34 17.72
C VAL A 53 -29.56 -1.59 16.52
N SER A 54 -30.34 -0.53 16.75
CA SER A 54 -30.83 0.32 15.65
C SER A 54 -29.70 1.06 14.93
N ALA A 55 -28.61 1.39 15.62
CA ALA A 55 -27.45 2.03 14.98
C ALA A 55 -26.81 1.14 13.90
N LEU A 56 -26.94 -0.19 13.99
CA LEU A 56 -26.43 -1.13 12.99
C LEU A 56 -27.08 -0.92 11.61
N THR A 57 -28.33 -0.50 11.53
CA THR A 57 -29.02 -0.34 10.24
C THR A 57 -28.48 0.84 9.43
N SER A 58 -27.82 1.79 10.10
CA SER A 58 -27.14 2.93 9.48
C SER A 58 -25.76 2.60 8.89
N LEU A 59 -25.17 1.44 9.22
CA LEU A 59 -23.86 1.04 8.73
C LEU A 59 -23.94 0.49 7.30
N ASN A 60 -23.05 0.94 6.43
CA ASN A 60 -23.07 0.57 5.01
C ASN A 60 -22.69 -0.89 4.76
N LEU A 61 -21.76 -1.44 5.56
CA LEU A 61 -21.28 -2.81 5.39
C LEU A 61 -22.30 -3.87 5.81
N ILE A 62 -23.28 -3.53 6.65
CA ILE A 62 -24.25 -4.51 7.14
C ILE A 62 -25.20 -4.92 5.99
N PRO A 63 -25.31 -6.23 5.69
CA PRO A 63 -26.17 -6.73 4.61
C PRO A 63 -27.63 -6.29 4.76
N LYS A 64 -28.32 -6.08 3.65
CA LYS A 64 -29.72 -5.64 3.65
C LYS A 64 -30.63 -6.61 4.39
N GLU A 65 -30.37 -7.91 4.26
CA GLU A 65 -31.09 -8.99 4.93
C GLU A 65 -30.93 -8.88 6.45
N ALA A 66 -29.71 -8.58 6.92
CA ALA A 66 -29.43 -8.36 8.34
C ALA A 66 -30.13 -7.09 8.85
N LYS A 67 -30.14 -6.00 8.06
CA LYS A 67 -30.89 -4.79 8.41
C LYS A 67 -32.38 -5.05 8.55
N GLN A 68 -32.97 -5.78 7.61
CA GLN A 68 -34.38 -6.15 7.66
C GLN A 68 -34.71 -7.03 8.86
N ALA A 69 -33.85 -7.98 9.22
CA ALA A 69 -34.02 -8.81 10.41
C ALA A 69 -33.94 -7.98 11.71
N ILE A 70 -33.02 -7.02 11.77
CA ILE A 70 -32.90 -6.08 12.89
C ILE A 70 -34.14 -5.18 12.98
N ASP A 71 -34.59 -4.59 11.87
CA ASP A 71 -35.78 -3.73 11.84
C ASP A 71 -37.04 -4.50 12.26
N ALA A 72 -37.21 -5.73 11.76
CA ALA A 72 -38.33 -6.59 12.15
C ALA A 72 -38.31 -6.92 13.65
N PHE A 73 -37.13 -7.17 14.22
CA PHE A 73 -36.95 -7.38 15.65
C PHE A 73 -37.26 -6.12 16.48
N LEU A 74 -36.88 -4.94 16.00
CA LEU A 74 -37.13 -3.66 16.66
C LEU A 74 -38.59 -3.19 16.56
N GLN A 75 -39.30 -3.58 15.49
CA GLN A 75 -40.71 -3.25 15.26
C GLN A 75 -41.70 -4.17 15.97
N GLN A 76 -41.24 -5.29 16.53
CA GLN A 76 -42.07 -6.13 17.40
C GLN A 76 -42.29 -5.42 18.74
N ASP A 77 -43.29 -4.53 18.76
CA ASP A 77 -43.89 -3.97 19.97
C ASP A 77 -44.96 -4.94 20.52
N PRO A 78 -45.11 -5.12 21.84
CA PRO A 78 -46.07 -6.07 22.43
C PRO A 78 -47.56 -5.71 22.28
N ASP A 79 -47.90 -4.52 21.75
CA ASP A 79 -49.23 -3.93 21.91
C ASP A 79 -50.25 -4.27 20.79
N GLU A 80 -49.89 -5.00 19.74
CA GLU A 80 -50.85 -5.49 18.74
C GLU A 80 -51.20 -6.98 18.92
N GLY A 81 -52.01 -7.23 19.96
CA GLY A 81 -53.29 -7.88 19.72
C GLY A 81 -53.43 -9.40 19.89
N LEU A 82 -53.02 -10.00 21.01
CA LEU A 82 -53.66 -11.24 21.50
C LEU A 82 -53.73 -11.27 23.03
N ALA A 83 -54.94 -11.04 23.56
CA ALA A 83 -55.33 -11.36 24.93
C ALA A 83 -55.37 -12.88 25.17
N VAL A 84 -54.22 -13.54 25.04
CA VAL A 84 -54.06 -14.95 25.39
C VAL A 84 -52.76 -15.08 26.19
N SER A 85 -52.94 -15.46 27.44
CA SER A 85 -51.94 -15.87 28.42
C SER A 85 -51.01 -16.99 27.91
N ALA A 86 -50.13 -16.68 26.98
CA ALA A 86 -48.87 -17.39 26.76
C ALA A 86 -47.77 -16.60 27.49
N PRO A 87 -46.70 -17.24 28.00
CA PRO A 87 -45.60 -16.49 28.59
C PRO A 87 -44.89 -15.73 27.45
N GLU A 88 -45.31 -14.49 27.21
CA GLU A 88 -44.79 -13.55 26.19
C GLU A 88 -43.26 -13.47 26.19
N ALA A 89 -42.64 -13.79 27.32
CA ALA A 89 -41.20 -13.80 27.52
C ALA A 89 -40.46 -14.93 26.76
N TYR A 90 -41.08 -16.11 26.57
CA TYR A 90 -40.48 -17.25 25.85
C TYR A 90 -40.33 -16.98 24.34
N GLY A 91 -41.27 -16.26 23.73
CA GLY A 91 -41.20 -15.92 22.30
C GLY A 91 -40.06 -14.94 21.99
N TYR A 92 -39.85 -13.99 22.91
CA TYR A 92 -38.80 -12.99 22.82
C TYR A 92 -37.40 -13.58 23.04
N GLU A 93 -37.23 -14.49 24.01
CA GLU A 93 -35.97 -15.23 24.21
C GLU A 93 -35.57 -16.03 22.96
N PHE A 94 -36.53 -16.75 22.36
CA PHE A 94 -36.29 -17.55 21.17
C PHE A 94 -35.91 -16.70 19.94
N GLN A 95 -36.58 -15.56 19.74
CA GLN A 95 -36.32 -14.66 18.61
C GLN A 95 -35.04 -13.86 18.79
N SER A 96 -34.74 -13.38 20.00
CA SER A 96 -33.50 -12.67 20.30
C SER A 96 -32.28 -13.57 20.10
N HIS A 97 -32.38 -14.87 20.41
CA HIS A 97 -31.31 -15.83 20.14
C HIS A 97 -30.96 -15.92 18.65
N GLY A 98 -31.96 -15.99 17.76
CA GLY A 98 -31.73 -16.04 16.31
C GLY A 98 -31.07 -14.79 15.73
N VAL A 99 -31.45 -13.60 16.22
CA VAL A 99 -30.82 -12.33 15.81
C VAL A 99 -29.39 -12.22 16.35
N ILE A 100 -29.16 -12.65 17.59
CA ILE A 100 -27.81 -12.69 18.19
C ILE A 100 -26.89 -13.59 17.37
N GLU A 101 -27.29 -14.82 17.05
CA GLU A 101 -26.48 -15.73 16.22
C GLU A 101 -26.14 -15.15 14.85
N MET A 102 -27.10 -14.47 14.21
CA MET A 102 -26.88 -13.81 12.93
C MET A 102 -25.82 -12.70 13.05
N LEU A 103 -25.92 -11.85 14.08
CA LEU A 103 -24.98 -10.76 14.32
C LEU A 103 -23.58 -11.29 14.68
N GLU A 104 -23.48 -12.39 15.42
CA GLU A 104 -22.22 -13.06 15.74
C GLU A 104 -21.53 -13.62 14.48
N LYS A 105 -22.28 -14.31 13.61
CA LYS A 105 -21.73 -14.78 12.32
C LYS A 105 -21.24 -13.62 11.45
N LEU A 106 -21.96 -12.50 11.46
CA LEU A 106 -21.55 -11.29 10.73
C LEU A 106 -20.30 -10.65 11.33
N LEU A 107 -20.20 -10.61 12.67
CA LEU A 107 -19.03 -10.14 13.39
C LEU A 107 -17.79 -10.98 13.05
N ASP A 108 -17.91 -12.32 13.12
CA ASP A 108 -16.82 -13.23 12.78
C ASP A 108 -16.36 -13.04 11.34
N LYS A 109 -17.31 -12.88 10.41
CA LYS A 109 -16.99 -12.58 9.01
C LYS A 109 -16.23 -11.27 8.88
N PHE A 110 -16.68 -10.18 9.49
CA PHE A 110 -16.01 -8.88 9.37
C PHE A 110 -14.63 -8.86 10.04
N ILE A 111 -14.44 -9.60 11.13
CA ILE A 111 -13.10 -9.79 11.72
C ILE A 111 -12.19 -10.53 10.74
N GLY A 112 -12.71 -11.59 10.08
CA GLY A 112 -11.99 -12.32 9.04
C GLY A 112 -11.57 -11.42 7.88
N GLU A 113 -12.53 -10.72 7.27
CA GLU A 113 -12.30 -9.81 6.14
C GLU A 113 -11.32 -8.68 6.50
N ARG A 114 -11.43 -8.10 7.71
CA ARG A 114 -10.46 -7.10 8.20
C ARG A 114 -9.06 -7.67 8.29
N THR A 115 -8.92 -8.87 8.85
CA THR A 115 -7.62 -9.54 9.01
C THR A 115 -7.01 -9.90 7.67
N GLU A 116 -7.82 -10.34 6.71
CA GLU A 116 -7.39 -10.60 5.33
C GLU A 116 -6.92 -9.31 4.65
N THR A 117 -7.68 -8.24 4.77
CA THR A 117 -7.32 -6.92 4.24
C THR A 117 -6.00 -6.40 4.85
N GLU A 118 -5.79 -6.55 6.17
CA GLU A 118 -4.54 -6.21 6.85
C GLU A 118 -3.34 -7.02 6.31
N LYS A 119 -3.55 -8.32 6.05
CA LYS A 119 -2.53 -9.20 5.47
C LYS A 119 -2.19 -8.81 4.04
N GLU A 120 -3.19 -8.49 3.23
CA GLU A 120 -3.01 -8.02 1.86
C GLU A 120 -2.20 -6.72 1.84
N GLU A 121 -2.56 -5.73 2.69
CA GLU A 121 -1.84 -4.47 2.79
C GLU A 121 -0.38 -4.66 3.25
N MET A 122 -0.11 -5.62 4.13
CA MET A 122 1.26 -5.96 4.51
C MET A 122 2.06 -6.45 3.29
N ASN A 123 1.46 -7.30 2.47
CA ASN A 123 2.09 -7.83 1.26
C ASN A 123 2.30 -6.73 0.21
N THR A 124 1.28 -5.91 -0.08
CA THR A 124 1.38 -4.82 -1.07
C THR A 124 2.43 -3.80 -0.65
N LYS A 125 2.46 -3.43 0.63
CA LYS A 125 3.50 -2.56 1.19
C LYS A 125 4.88 -3.16 1.02
N HIS A 126 5.06 -4.44 1.36
CA HIS A 126 6.34 -5.11 1.22
C HIS A 126 6.82 -5.16 -0.24
N SER A 127 5.94 -5.51 -1.17
CA SER A 127 6.25 -5.52 -2.61
C SER A 127 6.62 -4.12 -3.12
N TYR A 128 5.90 -3.08 -2.69
CA TYR A 128 6.24 -1.69 -3.01
C TYR A 128 7.63 -1.30 -2.48
N ASP A 129 7.93 -1.62 -1.22
CA ASP A 129 9.21 -1.29 -0.61
C ASP A 129 10.37 -1.99 -1.34
N MET A 130 10.21 -3.27 -1.69
CA MET A 130 11.18 -4.00 -2.51
C MET A 130 11.39 -3.35 -3.89
N LEU A 131 10.31 -3.00 -4.59
CA LEU A 131 10.38 -2.34 -5.89
C LEU A 131 11.13 -1.00 -5.78
N MET A 132 10.87 -0.22 -4.74
CA MET A 132 11.52 1.07 -4.52
C MET A 132 13.00 0.92 -4.18
N GLN A 133 13.39 -0.11 -3.43
CA GLN A 133 14.79 -0.43 -3.17
C GLN A 133 15.53 -0.80 -4.45
N ASP A 134 14.95 -1.70 -5.25
CA ASP A 134 15.54 -2.14 -6.51
C ASP A 134 15.72 -0.98 -7.50
N LEU A 135 14.66 -0.16 -7.71
CA LEU A 135 14.73 1.01 -8.58
C LEU A 135 15.78 2.04 -8.09
N THR A 136 15.93 2.19 -6.77
CA THR A 136 16.95 3.08 -6.19
C THR A 136 18.36 2.54 -6.43
N ALA A 137 18.57 1.24 -6.25
CA ALA A 137 19.84 0.58 -6.51
C ALA A 137 20.24 0.70 -7.99
N GLN A 138 19.32 0.40 -8.91
CA GLN A 138 19.52 0.54 -10.35
C GLN A 138 19.89 1.98 -10.73
N LYS A 139 19.19 2.98 -10.16
CA LYS A 139 19.50 4.39 -10.39
C LYS A 139 20.91 4.75 -9.93
N ASN A 140 21.30 4.30 -8.73
CA ASN A 140 22.62 4.59 -8.18
C ASN A 140 23.72 3.94 -9.01
N GLN A 141 23.55 2.68 -9.41
CA GLN A 141 24.48 1.99 -10.30
C GLN A 141 24.63 2.74 -11.64
N ALA A 142 23.53 3.13 -12.27
CA ALA A 142 23.58 3.87 -13.52
C ALA A 142 24.28 5.24 -13.38
N ILE A 143 24.13 5.92 -12.24
CA ILE A 143 24.84 7.17 -11.94
C ILE A 143 26.35 6.92 -11.78
N GLN A 144 26.73 5.87 -11.06
CA GLN A 144 28.12 5.48 -10.87
C GLN A 144 28.76 5.14 -12.22
N ASP A 145 28.17 4.23 -13.00
CA ASP A 145 28.66 3.82 -14.31
C ASP A 145 28.84 5.01 -15.26
N ARG A 146 27.87 5.95 -15.25
CA ARG A 146 27.95 7.17 -16.06
C ARG A 146 29.14 8.04 -15.62
N THR A 147 29.37 8.15 -14.32
CA THR A 147 30.45 8.96 -13.74
C THR A 147 31.80 8.36 -14.09
N GLU A 148 31.98 7.05 -13.87
CA GLU A 148 33.20 6.33 -14.22
C GLU A 148 33.49 6.42 -15.72
N LYS A 149 32.49 6.22 -16.59
CA LYS A 149 32.65 6.37 -18.05
C LYS A 149 33.02 7.80 -18.46
N ALA A 150 32.45 8.81 -17.80
CA ALA A 150 32.80 10.20 -18.05
C ALA A 150 34.25 10.50 -17.67
N GLU A 151 34.72 10.00 -16.52
CA GLU A 151 36.11 10.13 -16.07
C GLU A 151 37.08 9.39 -17.00
N SER A 152 36.78 8.15 -17.37
CA SER A 152 37.59 7.37 -18.33
C SER A 152 37.67 8.08 -19.68
N LYS A 153 36.56 8.64 -20.17
CA LYS A 153 36.54 9.43 -21.40
C LYS A 153 37.42 10.68 -21.29
N ALA A 154 37.35 11.41 -20.17
CA ALA A 154 38.18 12.58 -19.94
C ALA A 154 39.67 12.22 -19.95
N LYS A 155 40.06 11.15 -19.24
CA LYS A 155 41.45 10.64 -19.24
C LYS A 155 41.92 10.23 -20.64
N ALA A 156 41.08 9.53 -21.40
CA ALA A 156 41.41 9.12 -22.76
C ALA A 156 41.59 10.31 -23.71
N LEU A 157 40.75 11.35 -23.59
CA LEU A 157 40.88 12.58 -24.36
C LEU A 157 42.17 13.33 -24.01
N GLN A 158 42.53 13.41 -22.73
CA GLN A 158 43.78 14.01 -22.28
C GLN A 158 45.00 13.24 -22.82
N ALA A 159 45.00 11.91 -22.71
CA ALA A 159 46.08 11.07 -23.22
C ALA A 159 46.23 11.20 -24.75
N LYS A 160 45.11 11.25 -25.48
CA LYS A 160 45.12 11.50 -26.92
C LYS A 160 45.73 12.86 -27.25
N ALA A 161 45.34 13.91 -26.53
CA ALA A 161 45.88 15.26 -26.75
C ALA A 161 47.39 15.31 -26.49
N ALA A 162 47.85 14.72 -25.38
CA ALA A 162 49.28 14.61 -25.07
C ALA A 162 50.05 13.86 -26.17
N ALA A 163 49.58 12.66 -26.56
CA ALA A 163 50.24 11.87 -27.60
C ALA A 163 50.23 12.56 -28.98
N THR A 164 49.22 13.38 -29.27
CA THR A 164 49.18 14.16 -30.51
C THR A 164 50.22 15.29 -30.47
N GLY A 165 50.37 15.96 -29.33
CA GLY A 165 51.42 16.97 -29.13
C GLY A 165 52.82 16.37 -29.22
N ASP A 166 53.06 15.25 -28.52
CA ASP A 166 54.37 14.56 -28.55
C ASP A 166 54.75 14.13 -29.98
N LEU A 167 53.78 13.67 -30.76
CA LEU A 167 53.99 13.31 -32.17
C LEU A 167 54.38 14.52 -33.03
N GLU A 168 53.72 15.66 -32.82
CA GLU A 168 54.01 16.91 -33.52
C GLU A 168 55.42 17.44 -33.19
N ASP A 169 55.78 17.44 -31.90
CA ASP A 169 57.11 17.86 -31.42
C ASP A 169 58.21 16.92 -31.95
N THR A 170 57.98 15.61 -31.91
CA THR A 170 58.93 14.60 -32.41
C THR A 170 59.11 14.73 -33.92
N THR A 171 58.01 14.95 -34.66
CA THR A 171 58.07 15.14 -36.12
C THR A 171 58.84 16.41 -36.46
N THR A 172 58.57 17.51 -35.76
CA THR A 172 59.28 18.79 -35.95
C THR A 172 60.78 18.65 -35.68
N THR A 173 61.15 17.99 -34.58
CA THR A 173 62.55 17.73 -34.22
C THR A 173 63.24 16.85 -35.26
N MET A 174 62.61 15.76 -35.68
CA MET A 174 63.16 14.87 -36.71
C MET A 174 63.39 15.61 -38.04
N GLU A 175 62.46 16.45 -38.48
CA GLU A 175 62.63 17.23 -39.71
C GLU A 175 63.75 18.27 -39.59
N ALA A 176 63.90 18.90 -38.42
CA ALA A 176 65.01 19.81 -38.14
C ALA A 176 66.36 19.06 -38.17
N ASP A 177 66.45 17.88 -37.57
CA ASP A 177 67.66 17.05 -37.56
C ASP A 177 68.02 16.57 -38.96
N LYS A 178 67.05 16.16 -39.78
CA LYS A 178 67.26 15.81 -41.20
C LYS A 178 67.86 16.97 -41.97
N LYS A 179 67.33 18.19 -41.77
CA LYS A 179 67.85 19.39 -42.41
C LYS A 179 69.28 19.69 -41.95
N TYR A 180 69.54 19.64 -40.65
CA TYR A 180 70.87 19.85 -40.09
C TYR A 180 71.89 18.84 -40.64
N LEU A 181 71.51 17.55 -40.74
CA LEU A 181 72.36 16.52 -41.32
C LEU A 181 72.69 16.81 -42.79
N ALA A 182 71.69 17.22 -43.58
CA ALA A 182 71.89 17.59 -44.99
C ALA A 182 72.83 18.80 -45.14
N ASP A 183 72.62 19.84 -44.33
CA ASP A 183 73.48 21.04 -44.32
C ASP A 183 74.93 20.68 -43.91
N LEU A 184 75.10 19.79 -42.93
CA LEU A 184 76.40 19.32 -42.48
C LEU A 184 77.13 18.51 -43.56
N MET A 185 76.43 17.59 -44.24
CA MET A 185 76.99 16.81 -45.35
C MET A 185 77.47 17.72 -46.48
N ALA A 186 76.64 18.68 -46.90
CA ALA A 186 77.00 19.64 -47.94
C ALA A 186 78.23 20.50 -47.56
N THR A 187 78.35 20.89 -46.28
CA THR A 187 79.50 21.66 -45.77
C THR A 187 80.78 20.83 -45.76
N CYS A 188 80.69 19.53 -45.45
CA CYS A 188 81.83 18.61 -45.46
C CYS A 188 82.33 18.31 -46.88
N GLU A 189 81.44 18.24 -47.88
CA GLU A 189 81.84 18.01 -49.29
C GLU A 189 82.48 19.24 -49.97
N GLN A 190 82.27 20.44 -49.41
CA GLN A 190 82.88 21.68 -49.92
C GLN A 190 84.29 21.96 -49.37
N LYS A 191 84.79 21.17 -48.41
CA LYS A 191 86.14 21.27 -47.86
C LYS A 191 87.09 20.25 -48.48
#